data_AF-A0A1Y4AXN7-F1
#
_entry.id   AF-A0A1Y4AXN7-F1
#
_cell.length_a   1.000
_cell.length_b   1.000
_cell.length_c   1.000
_cell.angle_alpha   90.00
_cell.angle_beta   90.00
_cell.angle_gamma   90.00
#
_symmetry.space_group_name_H-M   'P 1'
#
loop_
_entity.id
_entity.type
_entity.pdbx_description
1 polymer ?
#
loop_
_entity_poly.entity_id
_entity_poly.type
_entity_poly.pdbx_seq_one_letter_code
_entity_poly.pdbx_strand_id
1 'polypeptide(L)' 'MKLWSLHNESQMMYAVAYGDTLQDAIERTCREINENNRSEYTAPENWDGEEFNENKYGGVILFT' A
#
# COMPACT_ATOMS: atom_id res chain seq x y z
N MET A 1 -4.84 11.26 8.69
CA MET A 1 -4.28 9.90 8.63
C MET A 1 -5.37 8.89 8.27
N LYS A 2 -5.21 8.25 7.13
CA LYS A 2 -6.12 7.25 6.53
C LYS A 2 -5.38 5.92 6.37
N LEU A 3 -6.12 4.84 6.22
CA LEU A 3 -5.57 3.52 5.90
C LEU A 3 -5.65 3.30 4.38
N TRP A 4 -4.61 2.72 3.80
CA TRP A 4 -4.50 2.48 2.37
C TRP A 4 -4.19 1.02 2.09
N SER A 5 -4.90 0.45 1.12
CA SER A 5 -4.62 -0.84 0.51
C SER A 5 -3.69 -0.59 -0.68
N LEU A 6 -2.45 -1.06 -0.61
CA LEU A 6 -1.44 -0.82 -1.64
C LEU A 6 -1.09 -2.13 -2.34
N HIS A 7 -0.84 -2.03 -3.64
CA HIS A 7 -0.34 -3.14 -4.46
C HIS A 7 0.81 -2.65 -5.34
N ASN A 8 1.80 -3.51 -5.52
CA ASN A 8 2.91 -3.25 -6.42
C ASN A 8 2.56 -3.72 -7.84
N GLU A 9 2.71 -2.87 -8.84
CA GLU A 9 2.37 -3.17 -10.23
C GLU A 9 3.46 -4.00 -10.94
N SER A 10 4.70 -3.97 -10.42
CA SER A 10 5.85 -4.66 -10.98
C SER A 10 6.12 -6.03 -10.35
N GLN A 11 5.55 -6.32 -9.17
CA GLN A 11 5.80 -7.53 -8.39
C GLN A 11 4.53 -7.95 -7.64
N MET A 12 4.34 -9.26 -7.39
CA MET A 12 3.24 -9.74 -6.53
C MET A 12 3.51 -9.39 -5.07
N MET A 13 3.18 -8.16 -4.69
CA MET A 13 3.35 -7.65 -3.33
C MET A 13 2.20 -6.71 -2.97
N TYR A 14 1.69 -6.88 -1.75
CA TYR A 14 0.62 -6.06 -1.19
C TYR A 14 1.06 -5.51 0.16
N ALA A 15 0.62 -4.30 0.48
CA ALA A 15 0.88 -3.68 1.75
C ALA A 15 -0.37 -2.95 2.25
N VAL A 16 -0.47 -2.82 3.57
CA VAL A 16 -1.46 -1.97 4.21
C VAL A 16 -0.69 -0.91 5.00
N ALA A 17 -0.92 0.36 4.68
CA ALA A 17 -0.14 1.46 5.24
C ALA A 17 -1.03 2.63 5.67
N TYR A 18 -0.58 3.34 6.71
CA TYR A 18 -1.17 4.61 7.10
C TYR A 18 -0.51 5.75 6.34
N GLY A 19 -1.32 6.70 5.87
CA GLY A 19 -0.83 7.93 5.25
C GLY A 19 -1.90 9.02 5.20
N ASP A 20 -1.50 10.28 5.11
CA ASP A 20 -2.43 11.39 4.93
C ASP A 20 -2.96 11.48 3.48
N THR A 21 -2.17 11.01 2.52
CA THR A 21 -2.51 10.82 1.11
C THR A 21 -2.03 9.44 0.64
N LEU A 22 -2.46 9.01 -0.56
CA LEU A 22 -1.96 7.78 -1.19
C LEU A 22 -0.43 7.83 -1.34
N GLN A 23 0.10 8.95 -1.84
CA GLN A 23 1.52 9.18 -2.04
C GLN A 23 2.31 9.04 -0.72
N ASP A 24 1.82 9.63 0.38
CA ASP A 24 2.47 9.50 1.70
C ASP A 24 2.49 8.04 2.18
N ALA A 25 1.40 7.29 1.95
CA ALA A 25 1.36 5.86 2.30
C ALA A 25 2.34 5.02 1.46
N ILE A 26 2.47 5.30 0.16
CA ILE A 26 3.43 4.65 -0.75
C ILE A 26 4.86 4.96 -0.33
N GLU A 27 5.19 6.22 -0.09
CA GLU A 27 6.55 6.65 0.31
C GLU A 27 6.99 5.99 1.61
N ARG A 28 6.09 5.92 2.60
CA ARG A 28 6.35 5.21 3.87
C ARG A 28 6.58 3.72 3.66
N THR A 29 5.82 3.09 2.78
CA THR A 29 5.95 1.66 2.45
C THR A 29 7.28 1.39 1.78
N CYS A 30 7.65 2.18 0.77
CA CYS A 30 8.94 2.05 0.09
C CYS A 30 10.11 2.26 1.07
N ARG A 31 10.02 3.28 1.93
CA ARG A 31 11.03 3.53 2.96
C ARG A 31 11.17 2.36 3.93
N GLU A 32 10.06 1.83 4.45
CA GLU A 32 10.08 0.68 5.37
C GLU A 32 10.72 -0.56 4.72
N ILE A 33 10.38 -0.84 3.46
CA ILE A 33 10.95 -1.98 2.73
C ILE A 33 12.44 -1.79 2.51
N ASN A 34 12.85 -0.64 1.99
CA ASN A 34 14.23 -0.38 1.57
C ASN A 34 15.19 -0.19 2.76
N GLU A 35 14.79 0.56 3.79
CA GLU A 35 15.65 0.83 4.95
C GLU A 35 15.82 -0.40 5.85
N ASN A 36 14.80 -1.27 5.91
CA ASN A 36 14.82 -2.47 6.77
C ASN A 36 15.07 -3.77 6.00
N ASN A 37 15.34 -3.71 4.69
CA ASN A 37 15.54 -4.87 3.81
C ASN A 37 14.44 -5.94 3.97
N ARG A 38 13.17 -5.50 4.02
CA ARG A 38 12.02 -6.42 4.18
C ARG A 38 11.75 -7.23 2.91
N SER A 39 12.20 -6.73 1.75
CA SER A 39 12.08 -7.35 0.44
C SER A 39 13.15 -6.79 -0.51
N GLU A 40 13.08 -7.16 -1.78
CA GLU A 40 13.77 -6.47 -2.87
C GLU A 40 13.46 -4.97 -2.88
N TYR A 41 14.43 -4.19 -3.35
CA TYR A 41 14.30 -2.75 -3.46
C TYR A 41 13.09 -2.36 -4.32
N THR A 42 12.31 -1.38 -3.85
CA THR A 42 11.16 -0.86 -4.58
C THR A 42 11.13 0.67 -4.60
N ALA A 43 10.50 1.23 -5.62
CA ALA A 43 10.33 2.68 -5.78
C ALA A 43 8.85 3.08 -5.85
N PRO A 44 8.46 4.31 -5.47
CA PRO A 44 7.07 4.75 -5.39
C PRO A 44 6.27 4.57 -6.69
N GLU A 45 6.89 4.75 -7.85
CA GLU A 45 6.28 4.61 -9.17
C GLU A 45 5.81 3.19 -9.49
N ASN A 46 6.23 2.19 -8.71
CA ASN A 46 5.80 0.79 -8.87
C ASN A 46 4.60 0.46 -8.00
N TRP A 47 4.03 1.41 -7.26
CA TRP A 47 2.94 1.17 -6.33
C TRP A 47 1.72 2.01 -6.67
N ASP A 48 0.55 1.39 -6.53
CA ASP A 48 -0.73 2.06 -6.54
C ASP A 48 -1.59 1.52 -5.38
N GLY A 49 -2.78 2.08 -5.19
CA GLY A 49 -3.67 1.66 -4.13
C GLY A 49 -4.94 2.46 -3.97
N GLU A 50 -5.72 2.06 -2.99
CA GLU A 50 -7.01 2.68 -2.68
C GLU A 50 -7.15 2.94 -1.18
N GLU A 51 -7.90 3.99 -0.83
CA GLU A 51 -8.24 4.27 0.56
C GLU A 51 -9.17 3.18 1.10
N PHE A 52 -8.78 2.59 2.23
CA PHE A 52 -9.66 1.71 2.98
C PHE A 52 -10.82 2.53 3.54
N ASN A 53 -11.98 2.38 2.91
CA ASN A 53 -13.22 2.97 3.39
C ASN A 53 -13.99 1.93 4.20
N GLU A 54 -14.54 2.34 5.35
CA GLU A 54 -15.48 1.50 6.09
C GLU A 54 -16.63 1.09 5.16
N ASN A 55 -16.74 -0.21 4.99
CA ASN A 55 -17.66 -0.85 4.07
C ASN A 55 -19.12 -0.54 4.47
N LYS A 56 -19.79 0.32 3.70
CA LYS A 56 -21.21 0.65 3.92
C LYS A 56 -22.19 -0.45 3.49
N TYR A 57 -21.72 -1.51 2.82
CA TYR A 57 -22.60 -2.49 2.15
C TYR A 57 -22.27 -3.97 2.43
N GLY A 58 -21.46 -4.28 3.44
CA GLY A 58 -21.15 -5.66 3.83
C GLY A 58 -20.35 -6.47 2.78
N GLY A 59 -19.77 -5.81 1.77
CA GLY A 59 -18.93 -6.44 0.75
C GLY A 59 -17.57 -6.94 1.26
N VAL A 60 -17.29 -8.22 1.08
CA VAL A 60 -15.97 -8.83 1.32
C VAL A 60 -14.89 -8.08 0.53
N ILE A 61 -13.77 -7.76 1.17
CA ILE A 61 -12.58 -7.24 0.48
C ILE A 61 -11.77 -8.46 0.04
N LEU A 62 -11.69 -8.68 -1.28
CA LEU A 62 -10.91 -9.76 -1.88
C LEU A 62 -9.56 -9.20 -2.32
N PHE A 63 -8.48 -9.75 -1.77
CA PHE A 63 -7.13 -9.56 -2.28
C PHE A 63 -6.82 -10.76 -3.17
N THR A 64 -6.58 -10.54 -4.47
CA THR A 64 -6.15 -11.57 -5.43
C THR A 64 -4.76 -11.30 -5.92
#